data_AF-A0A453BRH1-F1
#
_entry.id   AF-A0A453BRH1-F1
#
_cell.length_a   1.000
_cell.length_b   1.000
_cell.length_c   1.000
_cell.angle_alpha   90.00
_cell.angle_beta   90.00
_cell.angle_gamma   90.00
#
_symmetry.space_group_name_H-M   'P 1'
#
loop_
_entity.id
_entity.type
_entity.pdbx_description
1 polymer ?
#
loop_
_entity_poly.entity_id
_entity_poly.type
_entity_poly.pdbx_seq_one_letter_code
_entity_poly.pdbx_strand_id
1 'polypeptide(L)'
;PRIDEKHVKWLHLNIRPSTVPFLDPEKFKGKTKKYLVDGRWTLAFRDEQSCKAAEAMVIEEMKLQQDAVREQLKELLELNMPENGLQHPQLSQETSSDDGS
;
A
#
# COMPACT_ATOMS: atom_id res chain seq x y z
N PRO A 1 -9.13 2.24 -8.98
CA PRO A 1 -10.34 2.22 -9.83
C PRO A 1 -9.89 2.11 -11.29
N ARG A 2 -10.66 1.45 -12.17
CA ARG A 2 -10.34 1.36 -13.61
C ARG A 2 -11.61 1.27 -14.43
N ILE A 3 -11.75 2.12 -15.44
CA ILE A 3 -12.83 2.01 -16.43
C ILE A 3 -12.60 0.77 -17.33
N ASP A 4 -13.66 0.03 -17.62
CA ASP A 4 -13.63 -1.13 -18.53
C ASP A 4 -13.35 -0.67 -19.98
N GLU A 5 -12.45 -1.37 -20.67
CA GLU A 5 -12.02 -1.03 -22.04
C GLU A 5 -13.12 -1.25 -23.09
N LYS A 6 -13.99 -2.23 -22.86
CA LYS A 6 -15.11 -2.56 -23.76
C LYS A 6 -16.39 -1.81 -23.35
N HIS A 7 -16.55 -1.54 -22.06
CA HIS A 7 -17.73 -0.90 -21.50
C HIS A 7 -17.33 0.39 -20.78
N VAL A 8 -17.17 1.50 -21.52
CA VAL A 8 -16.72 2.80 -20.98
C VAL A 8 -17.60 3.41 -19.87
N LYS A 9 -18.77 2.82 -19.60
CA LYS A 9 -19.68 3.18 -18.51
C LYS A 9 -19.53 2.30 -17.27
N TRP A 10 -18.59 1.36 -17.29
CA TRP A 10 -18.35 0.42 -16.20
C TRP A 10 -17.05 0.76 -15.50
N LEU A 11 -17.12 0.83 -14.18
CA LEU A 11 -15.99 1.08 -13.30
C LEU A 11 -15.69 -0.17 -12.49
N HIS A 12 -14.49 -0.70 -12.65
CA HIS A 12 -13.98 -1.80 -11.84
C HIS A 12 -13.30 -1.27 -10.57
N LEU A 13 -13.68 -1.85 -9.43
CA LEU A 13 -13.14 -1.58 -8.12
C LEU A 13 -12.64 -2.88 -7.48
N ASN A 14 -11.59 -2.76 -6.66
CA ASN A 14 -11.05 -3.86 -5.84
C ASN A 14 -11.11 -3.46 -4.37
N ILE A 15 -12.25 -3.71 -3.72
CA ILE A 15 -12.54 -3.34 -2.34
C ILE A 15 -12.31 -4.55 -1.45
N ARG A 16 -11.20 -4.54 -0.70
CA ARG A 16 -10.91 -5.59 0.28
C ARG A 16 -11.69 -5.32 1.56
N PRO A 17 -12.45 -6.29 2.09
CA PRO A 17 -13.06 -6.14 3.40
C PRO A 17 -11.97 -5.95 4.47
N SER A 18 -12.15 -5.02 5.40
CA SER A 18 -11.22 -4.79 6.51
C SER A 18 -11.06 -6.00 7.44
N THR A 19 -12.01 -6.92 7.41
CA THR A 19 -12.03 -8.16 8.20
C THR A 19 -11.22 -9.30 7.58
N VAL A 20 -10.75 -9.15 6.34
CA VAL A 20 -9.95 -10.17 5.65
C VAL A 20 -8.47 -9.81 5.78
N PRO A 21 -7.65 -10.64 6.47
CA PRO A 21 -6.22 -10.38 6.58
C PRO A 21 -5.56 -10.34 5.18
N PHE A 22 -4.43 -9.64 5.07
CA PHE A 22 -3.63 -9.60 3.85
C PHE A 22 -3.07 -10.99 3.57
N LEU A 23 -3.83 -11.84 2.89
CA LEU A 23 -3.44 -13.18 2.52
C LEU A 23 -2.94 -13.16 1.07
N ASP A 24 -1.72 -13.66 0.88
CA ASP A 24 -1.16 -13.89 -0.44
C ASP A 24 -2.03 -14.92 -1.20
N PRO A 25 -2.65 -14.54 -2.33
CA PRO A 25 -3.50 -15.43 -3.12
C PRO A 25 -2.79 -16.72 -3.54
N GLU A 26 -1.46 -16.67 -3.74
CA GLU A 26 -0.66 -17.84 -4.14
C GLU A 26 -0.56 -18.88 -3.00
N LYS A 27 -0.55 -18.43 -1.74
CA LYS A 27 -0.34 -19.29 -0.57
C LYS A 27 -1.59 -20.04 -0.13
N PHE A 28 -2.78 -19.64 -0.59
CA PHE A 28 -4.07 -20.19 -0.14
C PHE A 28 -4.81 -21.03 -1.19
N LYS A 29 -4.14 -21.43 -2.28
CA LYS A 29 -4.71 -22.22 -3.40
C LYS A 29 -5.34 -23.58 -3.06
N GLY A 30 -5.35 -24.02 -1.80
CA GLY A 30 -5.79 -25.38 -1.45
C GLY A 30 -6.75 -25.56 -0.27
N LYS A 31 -6.98 -24.55 0.58
CA LYS A 31 -7.71 -24.77 1.83
C LYS A 31 -8.66 -23.61 2.18
N THR A 32 -9.93 -23.86 1.87
CA THR A 32 -11.11 -23.44 2.66
C THR A 32 -11.84 -22.15 2.28
N LYS A 33 -13.12 -22.39 1.94
CA LYS A 33 -14.34 -21.57 2.09
C LYS A 33 -14.58 -20.40 1.13
N LYS A 34 -15.80 -20.43 0.60
CA LYS A 34 -16.55 -19.53 -0.29
C LYS A 34 -16.69 -18.07 0.23
N TYR A 35 -15.83 -17.61 1.12
CA TYR A 35 -15.93 -16.37 1.88
C TYR A 35 -14.80 -15.37 1.63
N LEU A 36 -13.81 -15.72 0.79
CA LEU A 36 -12.90 -14.72 0.24
C LEU A 36 -13.64 -14.02 -0.90
N VAL A 37 -14.48 -13.04 -0.55
CA VAL A 37 -14.98 -12.10 -1.53
C VAL A 37 -13.75 -11.40 -2.08
N ASP A 38 -13.39 -11.70 -3.33
CA ASP A 38 -12.18 -11.21 -4.03
C ASP A 38 -12.15 -9.67 -4.17
N GLY A 39 -13.10 -8.97 -3.55
CA GLY A 39 -13.21 -7.53 -3.57
C GLY A 39 -13.50 -6.95 -4.95
N ARG A 40 -13.73 -7.77 -5.97
CA ARG A 40 -14.00 -7.31 -7.33
C ARG A 40 -15.45 -6.83 -7.42
N TRP A 41 -15.61 -5.53 -7.65
CA TRP A 41 -16.89 -4.89 -7.91
C TRP A 41 -16.87 -4.24 -9.29
N THR A 42 -17.99 -4.31 -10.00
CA THR A 42 -18.21 -3.56 -11.23
C THR A 42 -19.44 -2.68 -11.04
N LEU A 43 -19.24 -1.36 -11.13
CA LEU A 43 -20.32 -0.38 -11.07
C LEU A 43 -20.68 0.03 -12.49
N ALA A 44 -21.96 -0.06 -12.85
CA ALA A 44 -22.45 0.39 -14.15
C ALA A 44 -23.16 1.74 -14.02
N PHE A 45 -22.75 2.71 -14.82
CA PHE A 45 -23.30 4.07 -14.83
C PHE A 45 -24.22 4.30 -16.03
N ARG A 46 -25.08 5.31 -15.91
CA ARG A 46 -25.99 5.73 -16.98
C ARG A 46 -25.23 6.25 -18.21
N ASP A 47 -24.16 6.99 -17.98
CA ASP A 47 -23.36 7.67 -18.98
C ASP A 47 -21.87 7.67 -18.61
N GLU A 48 -21.04 7.97 -19.61
CA GLU A 48 -19.57 7.96 -19.50
C GLU A 48 -19.06 9.07 -18.57
N GLN A 49 -19.72 10.23 -18.55
CA GLN A 49 -19.32 11.35 -17.71
C GLN A 49 -19.50 11.02 -16.22
N SER A 50 -20.61 10.38 -15.87
CA SER A 50 -20.87 9.85 -14.52
C SER A 50 -19.83 8.80 -14.12
N CYS A 51 -19.43 7.92 -15.03
CA CYS A 51 -18.39 6.91 -14.78
C CYS A 51 -17.02 7.55 -14.51
N LYS A 52 -16.62 8.54 -15.33
CA LYS A 52 -15.37 9.29 -15.15
C LYS A 52 -15.36 10.12 -13.86
N ALA A 53 -16.49 10.75 -13.54
CA ALA A 53 -16.64 11.50 -12.28
C ALA A 53 -16.48 10.58 -11.07
N ALA A 54 -17.11 9.40 -11.10
CA ALA A 54 -16.96 8.40 -10.03
C ALA A 54 -15.53 7.87 -9.93
N GLU A 55 -14.85 7.64 -11.07
CA GLU A 55 -13.43 7.27 -11.07
C GLU A 55 -12.57 8.33 -10.38
N ALA A 56 -12.75 9.60 -10.74
CA ALA A 56 -12.01 10.72 -10.15
C ALA A 56 -12.26 10.83 -8.64
N MET A 57 -13.52 10.72 -8.20
CA MET A 57 -13.87 10.74 -6.77
C MET A 57 -13.16 9.62 -5.99
N VAL A 58 -13.12 8.41 -6.54
CA VAL A 58 -12.44 7.29 -5.88
C VAL A 58 -10.93 7.52 -5.81
N ILE A 59 -10.31 8.05 -6.87
CA ILE A 59 -8.87 8.36 -6.89
C ILE A 59 -8.54 9.42 -5.84
N GLU A 60 -9.33 10.48 -5.76
CA GLU A 60 -9.14 11.57 -4.80
C GLU A 60 -9.26 11.06 -3.36
N GLU A 61 -10.32 10.32 -3.05
CA GLU A 61 -10.52 9.73 -1.73
C GLU A 61 -9.38 8.77 -1.35
N MET A 62 -8.92 7.94 -2.29
CA MET A 62 -7.77 7.06 -2.06
C MET A 62 -6.50 7.85 -1.73
N LYS A 63 -6.27 8.98 -2.39
CA LYS A 63 -5.14 9.85 -2.11
C LYS A 63 -5.25 10.46 -0.71
N LEU A 64 -6.42 10.97 -0.34
CA LEU A 64 -6.67 11.52 1.00
C LEU A 64 -6.41 10.48 2.10
N GLN A 65 -6.87 9.24 1.90
CA GLN A 65 -6.62 8.14 2.84
C GLN A 65 -5.14 7.79 2.93
N GLN A 66 -4.42 7.77 1.80
CA GLN A 66 -2.96 7.52 1.78
C GLN A 66 -2.18 8.62 2.50
N ASP A 67 -2.53 9.88 2.28
CA ASP A 67 -1.89 11.03 2.91
C ASP A 67 -2.14 11.03 4.43
N ALA A 68 -3.37 10.73 4.87
CA ALA A 68 -3.69 10.60 6.29
C ALA A 68 -2.88 9.49 6.98
N VAL A 69 -2.77 8.31 6.34
CA VAL A 69 -1.96 7.20 6.85
C VAL A 69 -0.48 7.58 6.89
N ARG A 70 0.02 8.31 5.89
CA ARG A 70 1.42 8.76 5.83
C ARG A 70 1.75 9.70 6.98
N GLU A 71 0.91 10.69 7.25
CA GLU A 71 1.12 11.63 8.36
C GLU A 71 1.08 10.91 9.71
N GLN A 72 0.10 10.02 9.91
CA GLN A 72 0.01 9.21 11.13
C GLN A 72 1.25 8.31 11.32
N LEU A 73 1.74 7.70 10.25
CA LEU A 73 2.93 6.86 10.32
C LEU A 73 4.20 7.67 10.59
N LYS A 74 4.28 8.89 10.04
CA LYS A 74 5.40 9.82 10.27
C LYS A 74 5.50 10.18 11.75
N GLU A 75 4.39 10.55 12.39
CA GLU A 75 4.37 10.83 13.84
C GLU A 75 4.85 9.62 14.66
N LEU A 76 4.37 8.42 14.34
CA LEU A 76 4.79 7.20 15.03
C LEU A 76 6.27 6.87 14.83
N LEU A 77 6.83 7.19 13.66
CA LEU A 77 8.24 6.93 13.36
C LEU A 77 9.16 7.96 14.02
N GLU A 78 8.76 9.23 14.06
CA GLU A 78 9.49 10.29 14.75
C GLU A 78 9.50 10.08 16.27
N LEU A 79 8.39 9.60 16.87
CA LEU A 79 8.32 9.25 18.29
C LEU A 79 9.18 8.02 18.67
N ASN A 80 9.47 7.13 17.71
CA ASN A 80 10.25 5.90 17.94
C ASN A 80 11.73 6.03 17.57
N MET A 81 12.19 7.20 17.13
CA MET A 81 13.61 7.42 16.90
C MET A 81 14.26 7.96 18.19
N PRO A 82 14.99 7.15 18.97
CA PRO A 82 15.79 7.69 20.05
C PRO A 82 16.85 8.64 19.45
N GLU A 83 17.04 9.78 20.10
CA GLU A 83 17.92 10.92 19.71
C GLU A 83 19.39 10.53 19.43
N ASN A 84 19.78 9.27 19.68
CA ASN A 84 21.13 8.73 19.48
C ASN A 84 21.34 7.93 18.16
N GLY A 85 20.36 7.85 17.26
CA GLY A 85 20.43 7.01 16.05
C GLY A 85 21.44 7.41 14.97
N LEU A 86 22.18 8.52 15.12
CA LEU A 86 23.16 9.01 14.13
C LEU A 86 24.62 8.87 14.57
N GLN A 87 24.96 7.98 15.51
CA GLN A 87 26.35 7.56 15.66
C GLN A 87 26.67 6.49 14.61
N HIS A 88 27.08 6.95 13.44
CA HIS A 88 27.88 6.17 12.51
C HIS A 88 29.04 5.54 13.29
N PRO A 89 29.23 4.20 13.31
CA PRO A 89 30.48 3.65 13.80
C PRO A 89 31.59 4.16 12.89
N GLN A 90 32.41 5.10 13.37
CA GLN A 90 33.69 5.39 12.76
C GLN A 90 34.44 4.06 12.72
N LEU A 91 34.64 3.56 11.50
CA LEU A 91 35.52 2.42 11.24
C LEU A 91 36.94 2.89 11.55
N SER A 92 37.37 2.73 12.79
CA SER A 92 38.78 2.87 13.19
C SER A 92 39.54 1.71 12.54
N GLN A 93 40.08 1.95 11.35
CA GLN A 93 41.16 1.12 10.82
C GLN A 93 42.46 1.61 11.47
N GLU A 94 42.72 1.14 12.69
CA GLU A 94 44.09 1.03 13.18
C GLU A 94 44.63 -0.32 12.69
N THR A 95 45.44 -0.29 11.64
CA THR A 95 46.42 -1.36 11.42
C THR A 95 47.79 -0.80 11.75
N SER A 96 48.16 -0.89 13.02
CA SER A 96 49.57 -0.88 13.42
C SER A 96 50.22 -2.12 12.83
N SER A 97 51.10 -1.95 11.86
CA SER A 97 52.03 -3.00 11.45
C SER A 97 53.41 -2.37 11.26
N ASP A 98 54.10 -2.26 12.39
CA ASP A 98 55.54 -2.02 12.59
C ASP A 98 55.82 -2.87 13.85
N ASP A 99 56.70 -3.85 13.93
CA ASP A 99 58.11 -4.02 13.52
C ASP A 99 58.39 -5.54 13.76
N GLY A 100 59.10 -6.32 12.95
CA GLY A 100 60.55 -6.26 12.73
C GLY A 100 61.21 -7.59 13.14
N SER A 101 61.92 -8.25 12.20
CA SER A 101 63.16 -9.07 12.36
C SER A 101 63.42 -9.93 11.13
#